data_AF-A0A942LJM0-F1
#
_entry.id   AF-A0A942LJM0-F1
#
_cell.length_a   1.000
_cell.length_b   1.000
_cell.length_c   1.000
_cell.angle_alpha   90.00
_cell.angle_beta   90.00
_cell.angle_gamma   90.00
#
_symmetry.space_group_name_H-M   'P 1'
#
loop_
_entity.id
_entity.type
_entity.pdbx_description
1 polymer ?
#
loop_
_entity_poly.entity_id
_entity_poly.type
_entity_poly.pdbx_seq_one_letter_code
_entity_poly.pdbx_strand_id
1 'polypeptide(L)'
;MAKALIAIGVGNTSGDSFPKLKGAVGDAKAFHAWGKAQGFDCKLFVDERKKIRFADVFDALDTFVNQGIYSQIVVYFSGHGILKAPDCELWLLSGAPRIPSEAINVRGSIDNARASGVEHVVFISDACRSLPTDMTQASLSVGSSLFSVIRYTPPLPEVDVFYATLPGNVALEVPPDATNQRDRGLLTQCLLEALEGRVPEVIHAFDEAGQASRVVPCRPLKTWLTAALPLAAAAISLRLQQMPEARIESDPSCKYLAKVINVAPTPQLRPSSAEQAYGTQVIEALARYEPPGTRRLIASNASGGTRRRTRTHDAVPRLGHMLSLLPTHAAAIAKIVESTASAPLDASVSIKGAIVRSVVGAAQVELVTDSRDSWINLAPNSGAPLALRFENSSGFVVSPIPGYVTTVVVQNGRIATVNYTPARGSRNYAQYVTVAGELEARRAAAAVDALNGTFSIESSGSIALADYVRFFNRVDPTLGIYACYAYSRAGKFDEIDNIHNIMSMEPEAVPFDVAMLAARTSGTTFPSAAPGMPLMTQGWMMLGRFQQSLPTVLAQVREFLEPSLWATFSNAGMEILEAYVSEG
;
A
#
# COMPACT_ATOMS: atom_id res chain seq x y z
N MET A 1 -5.99 -5.29 30.74
CA MET A 1 -6.51 -6.25 29.73
C MET A 1 -5.34 -7.01 29.12
N ALA A 2 -5.56 -8.24 28.63
CA ALA A 2 -4.47 -9.05 28.07
C ALA A 2 -4.02 -8.50 26.70
N LYS A 3 -2.74 -8.70 26.37
CA LYS A 3 -2.14 -8.28 25.10
C LYS A 3 -1.39 -9.43 24.47
N ALA A 4 -1.42 -9.54 23.14
CA ALA A 4 -0.70 -10.59 22.41
C ALA A 4 0.24 -10.02 21.34
N LEU A 5 1.31 -10.75 21.04
CA LEU A 5 2.32 -10.37 20.06
C LEU A 5 2.76 -11.57 19.22
N ILE A 6 2.80 -11.37 17.91
CA ILE A 6 3.40 -12.31 16.96
C ILE A 6 4.60 -11.62 16.32
N ALA A 7 5.79 -12.17 16.53
CA ALA A 7 7.02 -11.71 15.89
C ALA A 7 7.47 -12.70 14.83
N ILE A 8 7.61 -12.22 13.60
CA ILE A 8 7.98 -13.00 12.42
C ILE A 8 9.29 -12.45 11.86
N GLY A 9 10.32 -13.29 11.76
CA GLY A 9 11.62 -12.94 11.21
C GLY A 9 12.03 -13.94 10.12
N VAL A 10 12.06 -13.49 8.87
CA VAL A 10 12.41 -14.33 7.71
C VAL A 10 13.76 -13.88 7.16
N GLY A 11 14.81 -14.65 7.46
CA GLY A 11 16.15 -14.43 6.90
C GLY A 11 16.34 -15.08 5.53
N ASN A 12 15.57 -16.12 5.21
CA ASN A 12 15.78 -16.97 4.05
C ASN A 12 14.46 -17.35 3.35
N THR A 13 14.18 -16.67 2.25
CA THR A 13 13.10 -17.02 1.32
C THR A 13 13.54 -18.11 0.33
N SER A 14 12.59 -18.70 -0.39
CA SER A 14 12.91 -19.70 -1.42
C SER A 14 13.37 -19.04 -2.72
N GLY A 15 14.11 -19.79 -3.54
CA GLY A 15 14.60 -19.30 -4.83
C GLY A 15 15.80 -18.35 -4.71
N ASP A 16 16.38 -17.99 -5.85
CA ASP A 16 17.60 -17.18 -5.92
C ASP A 16 17.33 -15.68 -6.12
N SER A 17 16.06 -15.27 -6.25
CA SER A 17 15.66 -13.87 -6.46
C SER A 17 15.92 -12.96 -5.26
N PHE A 18 16.10 -13.53 -4.06
CA PHE A 18 16.23 -12.76 -2.82
C PHE A 18 17.51 -13.13 -2.06
N PRO A 19 18.33 -12.14 -1.67
CA PRO A 19 19.52 -12.40 -0.87
C PRO A 19 19.13 -12.78 0.57
N LYS A 20 19.96 -13.59 1.22
CA LYS A 20 19.79 -13.92 2.64
C LYS A 20 19.95 -12.65 3.50
N LEU A 21 18.97 -12.38 4.36
CA LEU A 21 19.00 -11.31 5.35
C LEU A 21 19.59 -11.84 6.66
N LYS A 22 20.37 -11.01 7.36
CA LYS A 22 21.10 -11.42 8.57
C LYS A 22 20.43 -10.90 9.85
N GLY A 23 19.81 -9.73 9.78
CA GLY A 23 19.19 -9.01 10.89
C GLY A 23 17.77 -9.45 11.17
N ALA A 24 17.00 -9.87 10.15
CA ALA A 24 15.55 -10.15 10.27
C ALA A 24 15.18 -11.09 11.42
N VAL A 25 15.92 -12.19 11.57
CA VAL A 25 15.74 -13.15 12.66
C VAL A 25 16.09 -12.53 14.02
N GLY A 26 17.19 -11.78 14.09
CA GLY A 26 17.63 -11.10 15.30
C GLY A 26 16.63 -10.03 15.74
N ASP A 27 16.03 -9.32 14.79
CA ASP A 27 15.04 -8.28 15.02
C ASP A 27 13.73 -8.85 15.56
N ALA A 28 13.22 -9.94 14.96
CA ALA A 28 12.06 -10.65 15.50
C ALA A 28 12.29 -11.19 16.92
N LYS A 29 13.50 -11.71 17.21
CA LYS A 29 13.86 -12.14 18.56
C LYS A 29 13.91 -10.98 19.56
N ALA A 30 14.49 -9.84 19.16
CA ALA A 30 14.55 -8.64 20.01
C ALA A 30 13.15 -8.09 20.29
N PHE A 31 12.30 -8.00 19.26
CA PHE A 31 10.93 -7.52 19.41
C PHE A 31 10.06 -8.48 20.24
N HIS A 32 10.25 -9.80 20.09
CA HIS A 32 9.62 -10.80 20.95
C HIS A 32 10.04 -10.66 22.42
N ALA A 33 11.35 -10.44 22.68
CA ALA A 33 11.85 -10.22 24.04
C ALA A 33 11.28 -8.94 24.66
N TRP A 34 11.21 -7.85 23.89
CA TRP A 34 10.52 -6.62 24.31
C TRP A 34 9.05 -6.89 24.66
N GLY A 35 8.30 -7.59 23.80
CA GLY A 35 6.90 -7.94 24.06
C GLY A 35 6.72 -8.73 25.36
N LYS A 36 7.60 -9.71 25.61
CA LYS A 36 7.58 -10.49 26.86
C LYS A 36 7.85 -9.60 28.09
N ALA A 37 8.79 -8.66 28.00
CA ALA A 37 9.08 -7.73 29.07
C ALA A 37 7.91 -6.77 29.36
N GLN A 38 7.10 -6.46 28.34
CA GLN A 38 5.87 -5.66 28.45
C GLN A 38 4.65 -6.47 28.94
N GLY A 39 4.80 -7.79 29.18
CA GLY A 39 3.72 -8.65 29.65
C GLY A 39 2.77 -9.17 28.56
N PHE A 40 3.18 -9.14 27.29
CA PHE A 40 2.42 -9.73 26.19
C PHE A 40 2.51 -11.26 26.22
N ASP A 41 1.44 -11.93 25.78
CA ASP A 41 1.54 -13.31 25.33
C ASP A 41 2.15 -13.35 23.93
N CYS A 42 3.32 -13.95 23.78
CA CYS A 42 4.11 -13.84 22.56
C CYS A 42 4.29 -15.18 21.84
N LYS A 43 4.24 -15.13 20.51
CA LYS A 43 4.70 -16.19 19.61
C LYS A 43 5.83 -15.68 18.72
N LEU A 44 6.86 -16.50 18.54
CA LEU A 44 8.04 -16.19 17.70
C LEU A 44 8.12 -17.18 16.54
N PHE A 45 8.22 -16.66 15.33
CA PHE A 45 8.42 -17.41 14.10
C PHE A 45 9.72 -16.95 13.44
N VAL A 46 10.74 -17.81 13.42
CA VAL A 46 12.04 -17.55 12.79
C VAL A 46 12.49 -18.75 11.97
N ASP A 47 13.18 -18.49 10.85
CA ASP A 47 13.53 -19.51 9.86
C ASP A 47 14.96 -20.05 9.95
N GLU A 48 15.60 -19.93 11.12
CA GLU A 48 16.96 -20.46 11.36
C GLU A 48 17.03 -22.00 11.26
N ARG A 49 15.98 -22.68 11.72
CA ARG A 49 15.94 -24.15 11.84
C ARG A 49 14.80 -24.79 11.06
N LYS A 50 13.64 -24.13 11.00
CA LYS A 50 12.43 -24.62 10.33
C LYS A 50 11.92 -23.49 9.44
N LYS A 51 11.55 -23.82 8.19
CA LYS A 51 10.85 -22.87 7.32
C LYS A 51 9.57 -22.38 8.00
N ILE A 52 9.33 -21.08 7.95
CA ILE A 52 8.08 -20.48 8.42
C ILE A 52 7.01 -20.77 7.36
N ARG A 53 5.87 -21.27 7.80
CA ARG A 53 4.70 -21.54 6.97
C ARG A 53 3.61 -20.53 7.27
N PHE A 54 2.86 -20.12 6.26
CA PHE A 54 1.70 -19.25 6.43
C PHE A 54 0.71 -19.82 7.45
N ALA A 55 0.37 -21.12 7.31
CA ALA A 55 -0.54 -21.81 8.23
C ALA A 55 -0.10 -21.73 9.70
N ASP A 56 1.21 -21.93 9.97
CA ASP A 56 1.75 -21.87 11.34
C ASP A 56 1.52 -20.48 11.99
N VAL A 57 1.67 -19.40 11.21
CA VAL A 57 1.47 -18.02 11.66
C VAL A 57 -0.02 -17.71 11.81
N PHE A 58 -0.83 -18.12 10.83
CA PHE A 58 -2.27 -17.94 10.82
C PHE A 58 -2.92 -18.62 12.03
N ASP A 59 -2.63 -19.90 12.27
CA ASP A 59 -3.23 -20.68 13.36
C ASP A 59 -2.91 -20.06 14.74
N ALA A 60 -1.70 -19.53 14.90
CA ALA A 60 -1.30 -18.86 16.13
C ALA A 60 -2.05 -17.55 16.36
N LEU A 61 -2.26 -16.76 15.30
CA LEU A 61 -3.04 -15.53 15.38
C LEU A 61 -4.52 -15.81 15.60
N ASP A 62 -5.08 -16.79 14.88
CA ASP A 62 -6.47 -17.21 14.99
C ASP A 62 -6.76 -17.74 16.41
N THR A 63 -5.80 -18.46 17.02
CA THR A 63 -5.89 -18.85 18.44
C THR A 63 -6.02 -17.61 19.35
N PHE A 64 -5.22 -16.57 19.15
CA PHE A 64 -5.32 -15.34 19.95
C PHE A 64 -6.67 -14.65 19.76
N VAL A 65 -7.11 -14.50 18.51
CA VAL A 65 -8.41 -13.86 18.19
C VAL A 65 -9.57 -14.64 18.82
N ASN A 66 -9.61 -15.97 18.65
CA ASN A 66 -10.72 -16.82 19.11
C ASN A 66 -10.81 -16.94 20.64
N GLN A 67 -9.76 -16.62 21.39
CA GLN A 67 -9.86 -16.56 22.85
C GLN A 67 -10.72 -15.39 23.34
N GLY A 68 -10.82 -14.30 22.57
CA GLY A 68 -11.65 -13.14 22.92
C GLY A 68 -11.24 -12.38 24.18
N ILE A 69 -10.01 -12.60 24.70
CA ILE A 69 -9.51 -11.95 25.93
C ILE A 69 -8.52 -10.81 25.69
N TYR A 70 -7.99 -10.70 24.47
CA TYR A 70 -6.94 -9.72 24.14
C TYR A 70 -7.56 -8.43 23.64
N SER A 71 -7.24 -7.33 24.32
CA SER A 71 -7.64 -5.98 23.87
C SER A 71 -6.66 -5.41 22.84
N GLN A 72 -5.44 -5.97 22.75
CA GLN A 72 -4.43 -5.54 21.81
C GLN A 72 -3.68 -6.74 21.21
N ILE A 73 -3.50 -6.73 19.88
CA ILE A 73 -2.62 -7.68 19.18
C ILE A 73 -1.60 -6.91 18.34
N VAL A 74 -0.32 -7.26 18.49
CA VAL A 74 0.78 -6.70 17.68
C VAL A 74 1.32 -7.76 16.74
N VAL A 75 1.32 -7.47 15.45
CA VAL A 75 1.93 -8.32 14.40
C VAL A 75 3.18 -7.61 13.89
N TYR A 76 4.34 -8.15 14.23
CA TYR A 76 5.65 -7.65 13.83
C TYR A 76 6.25 -8.56 12.75
N PHE A 77 6.72 -7.96 11.67
CA PHE A 77 7.43 -8.65 10.59
C PHE A 77 8.75 -7.96 10.26
N SER A 78 9.80 -8.77 10.12
CA SER A 78 11.06 -8.37 9.51
C SER A 78 11.50 -9.39 8.47
N GLY A 79 11.84 -8.91 7.28
CA GLY A 79 12.22 -9.77 6.17
C GLY A 79 12.01 -9.10 4.80
N HIS A 80 11.93 -9.92 3.76
CA HIS A 80 11.64 -9.44 2.40
C HIS A 80 10.18 -9.03 2.25
N GLY A 81 9.98 -7.90 1.57
CA GLY A 81 8.68 -7.40 1.17
C GLY A 81 8.71 -6.91 -0.27
N ILE A 82 7.59 -7.08 -0.97
CA ILE A 82 7.37 -6.56 -2.33
C ILE A 82 6.09 -5.75 -2.35
N LEU A 83 6.08 -4.70 -3.17
CA LEU A 83 4.90 -3.91 -3.47
C LEU A 83 4.32 -4.34 -4.83
N LYS A 84 3.18 -5.03 -4.83
CA LYS A 84 2.52 -5.44 -6.09
C LYS A 84 1.86 -4.23 -6.78
N ALA A 85 1.26 -3.37 -5.99
CA ALA A 85 0.68 -2.10 -6.40
C ALA A 85 0.76 -1.16 -5.20
N PRO A 86 0.54 0.16 -5.38
CA PRO A 86 0.43 1.06 -4.24
C PRO A 86 -0.52 0.50 -3.17
N ASP A 87 -0.10 0.50 -1.91
CA ASP A 87 -0.83 -0.08 -0.77
C ASP A 87 -1.15 -1.58 -0.87
N CYS A 88 -0.39 -2.34 -1.67
CA CYS A 88 -0.53 -3.79 -1.83
C CYS A 88 0.78 -4.51 -1.50
N GLU A 89 1.20 -4.42 -0.24
CA GLU A 89 2.41 -5.07 0.27
C GLU A 89 2.21 -6.57 0.45
N LEU A 90 3.24 -7.32 0.04
CA LEU A 90 3.39 -8.74 0.30
C LEU A 90 4.60 -8.96 1.20
N TRP A 91 4.41 -9.57 2.37
CA TRP A 91 5.51 -10.09 3.17
C TRP A 91 5.83 -11.52 2.74
N LEU A 92 7.11 -11.80 2.48
CA LEU A 92 7.51 -13.11 1.97
C LEU A 92 7.95 -14.03 3.12
N LEU A 93 7.26 -15.15 3.29
CA LEU A 93 7.71 -16.22 4.21
C LEU A 93 8.73 -17.13 3.53
N SER A 94 9.28 -18.10 4.27
CA SER A 94 10.38 -18.95 3.79
C SER A 94 10.06 -19.77 2.53
N GLY A 95 8.78 -19.99 2.22
CA GLY A 95 8.34 -20.72 1.02
C GLY A 95 8.06 -19.84 -0.20
N ALA A 96 7.97 -18.52 -0.03
CA ALA A 96 7.79 -17.56 -1.13
C ALA A 96 9.14 -17.27 -1.83
N PRO A 97 9.17 -16.88 -3.11
CA PRO A 97 8.04 -16.73 -4.01
C PRO A 97 7.59 -18.06 -4.66
N ARG A 98 8.32 -19.17 -4.45
CA ARG A 98 8.04 -20.46 -5.10
C ARG A 98 6.65 -21.01 -4.78
N ILE A 99 6.18 -20.80 -3.55
CA ILE A 99 4.83 -21.15 -3.12
C ILE A 99 4.08 -19.84 -2.88
N PRO A 100 3.20 -19.40 -3.79
CA PRO A 100 2.57 -18.08 -3.70
C PRO A 100 1.71 -17.89 -2.44
N SER A 101 1.10 -18.96 -1.92
CA SER A 101 0.33 -18.92 -0.67
C SER A 101 1.18 -18.66 0.59
N GLU A 102 2.52 -18.72 0.47
CA GLU A 102 3.49 -18.38 1.52
C GLU A 102 3.90 -16.89 1.48
N ALA A 103 3.21 -16.06 0.69
CA ALA A 103 3.25 -14.61 0.83
C ALA A 103 2.05 -14.16 1.66
N ILE A 104 2.28 -13.24 2.60
CA ILE A 104 1.23 -12.61 3.39
C ILE A 104 0.77 -11.35 2.66
N ASN A 105 -0.52 -11.30 2.34
CA ASN A 105 -1.21 -10.10 1.88
C ASN A 105 -1.41 -9.14 3.06
N VAL A 106 -0.53 -8.15 3.20
CA VAL A 106 -0.55 -7.22 4.34
C VAL A 106 -1.81 -6.37 4.30
N ARG A 107 -2.17 -5.84 3.13
CA ARG A 107 -3.36 -5.00 2.96
C ARG A 107 -4.63 -5.74 3.34
N GLY A 108 -4.83 -6.93 2.78
CA GLY A 108 -5.96 -7.80 3.13
C GLY A 108 -5.96 -8.20 4.61
N SER A 109 -4.78 -8.36 5.23
CA SER A 109 -4.67 -8.65 6.67
C SER A 109 -5.09 -7.48 7.54
N ILE A 110 -4.64 -6.25 7.24
CA ILE A 110 -5.09 -5.00 7.91
C ILE A 110 -6.60 -4.88 7.78
N ASP A 111 -7.10 -5.15 6.59
CA ASP A 111 -8.51 -5.05 6.29
C ASP A 111 -9.36 -6.08 7.04
N ASN A 112 -8.93 -7.33 7.11
CA ASN A 112 -9.62 -8.36 7.89
C ASN A 112 -9.47 -8.16 9.40
N ALA A 113 -8.38 -7.54 9.86
CA ALA A 113 -8.17 -7.23 11.28
C ALA A 113 -9.30 -6.35 11.84
N ARG A 114 -9.89 -5.48 11.02
CA ARG A 114 -11.06 -4.66 11.39
C ARG A 114 -12.34 -5.47 11.60
N ALA A 115 -12.34 -6.76 11.27
CA ALA A 115 -13.45 -7.67 11.57
C ALA A 115 -13.10 -8.67 12.69
N SER A 116 -11.92 -8.58 13.31
CA SER A 116 -11.42 -9.58 14.27
C SER A 116 -12.06 -9.50 15.66
N GLY A 117 -12.71 -8.39 16.01
CA GLY A 117 -13.24 -8.13 17.36
C GLY A 117 -12.20 -7.68 18.40
N VAL A 118 -10.93 -7.55 18.01
CA VAL A 118 -9.86 -7.04 18.89
C VAL A 118 -9.88 -5.51 18.89
N GLU A 119 -9.90 -4.85 20.05
CA GLU A 119 -10.04 -3.38 20.10
C GLU A 119 -8.90 -2.62 19.41
N HIS A 120 -7.67 -3.13 19.46
CA HIS A 120 -6.48 -2.48 18.89
C HIS A 120 -5.55 -3.48 18.22
N VAL A 121 -5.31 -3.33 16.92
CA VAL A 121 -4.35 -4.16 16.19
C VAL A 121 -3.22 -3.28 15.68
N VAL A 122 -1.96 -3.70 15.86
CA VAL A 122 -0.79 -2.97 15.39
C VAL A 122 0.03 -3.83 14.44
N PHE A 123 0.24 -3.37 13.23
CA PHE A 123 1.16 -3.98 12.27
C PHE A 123 2.46 -3.20 12.22
N ILE A 124 3.59 -3.90 12.28
CA ILE A 124 4.93 -3.30 12.12
C ILE A 124 5.65 -4.07 11.02
N SER A 125 5.99 -3.36 9.96
CA SER A 125 6.61 -3.89 8.74
C SER A 125 8.02 -3.34 8.59
N ASP A 126 9.02 -4.08 9.08
CA ASP A 126 10.43 -3.83 8.76
C ASP A 126 10.85 -4.60 7.50
N ALA A 127 10.31 -4.16 6.36
CA ALA A 127 10.47 -4.80 5.07
C ALA A 127 10.47 -3.74 3.94
N CYS A 128 11.09 -4.10 2.82
CA CYS A 128 11.04 -3.29 1.61
C CYS A 128 9.61 -3.16 1.08
N ARG A 129 9.34 -2.05 0.37
CA ARG A 129 8.12 -1.84 -0.41
C ARG A 129 8.49 -1.58 -1.87
N SER A 130 9.50 -2.28 -2.33
CA SER A 130 10.05 -2.12 -3.68
C SER A 130 9.16 -2.80 -4.70
N LEU A 131 9.13 -2.23 -5.90
CA LEU A 131 8.47 -2.87 -7.03
C LEU A 131 9.23 -4.14 -7.43
N PRO A 132 8.54 -5.16 -7.99
CA PRO A 132 9.17 -6.33 -8.57
C PRO A 132 10.28 -5.97 -9.55
N THR A 133 11.46 -6.58 -9.38
CA THR A 133 12.62 -6.34 -10.27
C THR A 133 12.80 -7.43 -11.34
N ASP A 134 12.10 -8.55 -11.21
CA ASP A 134 12.13 -9.68 -12.14
C ASP A 134 10.72 -10.29 -12.34
N MET A 135 10.59 -11.18 -13.33
CA MET A 135 9.32 -11.83 -13.67
C MET A 135 8.79 -12.75 -12.56
N THR A 136 9.67 -13.40 -11.79
CA THR A 136 9.29 -14.27 -10.67
C THR A 136 8.59 -13.45 -9.58
N GLN A 137 9.11 -12.26 -9.29
CA GLN A 137 8.52 -11.33 -8.34
C GLN A 137 7.24 -10.69 -8.88
N ALA A 138 7.19 -10.37 -10.18
CA ALA A 138 6.02 -9.75 -10.80
C ALA A 138 4.81 -10.70 -10.83
N SER A 139 5.08 -11.99 -11.06
CA SER A 139 4.09 -13.06 -11.15
C SER A 139 3.64 -13.59 -9.78
N LEU A 140 4.08 -12.99 -8.68
CA LEU A 140 3.61 -13.38 -7.35
C LEU A 140 2.10 -13.18 -7.24
N SER A 141 1.40 -14.20 -6.79
CA SER A 141 0.00 -14.11 -6.38
C SER A 141 -0.21 -13.00 -5.34
N VAL A 142 -1.46 -12.62 -5.17
CA VAL A 142 -1.97 -11.74 -4.10
C VAL A 142 -1.64 -12.23 -2.69
N GLY A 143 -1.26 -13.50 -2.50
CA GLY A 143 -0.94 -14.07 -1.20
C GLY A 143 -2.16 -14.28 -0.30
N SER A 144 -1.89 -14.61 0.97
CA SER A 144 -2.90 -15.01 1.97
C SER A 144 -3.01 -13.98 3.10
N SER A 145 -4.22 -13.76 3.63
CA SER A 145 -4.46 -12.79 4.72
C SER A 145 -4.39 -13.45 6.10
N LEU A 146 -3.69 -12.82 7.05
CA LEU A 146 -3.45 -13.37 8.39
C LEU A 146 -4.69 -13.43 9.28
N PHE A 147 -5.64 -12.52 9.09
CA PHE A 147 -6.87 -12.49 9.87
C PHE A 147 -7.99 -13.22 9.15
N SER A 148 -8.63 -14.14 9.87
CA SER A 148 -9.88 -14.79 9.50
C SER A 148 -10.96 -13.75 9.24
N VAL A 149 -11.84 -14.04 8.30
CA VAL A 149 -12.96 -13.13 8.05
C VAL A 149 -14.12 -13.48 8.97
N ILE A 150 -14.18 -12.79 10.10
CA ILE A 150 -15.30 -12.91 11.04
C ILE A 150 -16.38 -11.89 10.68
N ARG A 151 -17.62 -12.12 11.13
CA ARG A 151 -18.71 -11.16 10.97
C ARG A 151 -18.38 -9.85 11.69
N TYR A 152 -18.69 -8.76 11.00
CA TYR A 152 -18.60 -7.39 11.50
C TYR A 152 -19.32 -7.25 12.85
N THR A 153 -18.59 -6.85 13.89
CA THR A 153 -19.14 -6.54 15.21
C THR A 153 -18.61 -5.18 15.65
N PRO A 154 -19.46 -4.13 15.70
CA PRO A 154 -19.09 -2.86 16.28
C PRO A 154 -18.76 -2.97 17.78
N PRO A 155 -17.90 -2.08 18.33
CA PRO A 155 -17.14 -1.06 17.63
C PRO A 155 -16.01 -1.66 16.80
N LEU A 156 -15.64 -0.99 15.70
CA LEU A 156 -14.55 -1.43 14.85
C LEU A 156 -13.20 -1.37 15.60
N PRO A 157 -12.36 -2.41 15.48
CA PRO A 157 -10.94 -2.34 15.82
C PRO A 157 -10.28 -1.11 15.20
N GLU A 158 -9.51 -0.39 16.01
CA GLU A 158 -8.57 0.60 15.47
C GLU A 158 -7.29 -0.13 15.05
N VAL A 159 -6.84 0.09 13.82
CA VAL A 159 -5.66 -0.58 13.27
C VAL A 159 -4.55 0.44 13.00
N ASP A 160 -3.44 0.28 13.72
CA ASP A 160 -2.24 1.08 13.49
C ASP A 160 -1.23 0.30 12.65
N VAL A 161 -0.54 0.99 11.75
CA VAL A 161 0.44 0.37 10.86
C VAL A 161 1.69 1.23 10.78
N PHE A 162 2.86 0.61 10.98
CA PHE A 162 4.17 1.21 10.79
C PHE A 162 4.93 0.50 9.67
N TYR A 163 5.29 1.23 8.63
CA TYR A 163 6.14 0.78 7.55
C TYR A 163 7.53 1.41 7.65
N ALA A 164 8.56 0.59 7.43
CA ALA A 164 9.94 1.04 7.42
C ALA A 164 10.25 2.08 6.34
N THR A 165 9.48 2.07 5.25
CA THR A 165 9.76 2.88 4.06
C THR A 165 8.48 3.28 3.33
N LEU A 166 8.53 4.32 2.49
CA LEU A 166 7.44 4.71 1.58
C LEU A 166 7.26 3.68 0.45
N PRO A 167 6.10 3.64 -0.23
CA PRO A 167 5.91 2.83 -1.43
C PRO A 167 7.03 3.04 -2.46
N GLY A 168 7.50 1.96 -3.08
CA GLY A 168 8.59 1.95 -4.07
C GLY A 168 10.00 1.92 -3.49
N ASN A 169 10.17 2.18 -2.19
CA ASN A 169 11.49 2.30 -1.58
C ASN A 169 11.94 1.02 -0.85
N VAL A 170 13.23 0.99 -0.48
CA VAL A 170 13.86 -0.12 0.26
C VAL A 170 13.89 0.18 1.76
N ALA A 171 13.90 -0.88 2.58
CA ALA A 171 14.24 -0.82 4.00
C ALA A 171 15.70 -1.22 4.20
N LEU A 172 16.41 -0.57 5.12
CA LEU A 172 17.85 -0.75 5.32
C LEU A 172 18.16 -1.74 6.45
N GLU A 173 19.12 -2.62 6.16
CA GLU A 173 19.79 -3.47 7.15
C GLU A 173 21.13 -2.81 7.53
N VAL A 174 21.30 -2.54 8.82
CA VAL A 174 22.48 -1.93 9.42
C VAL A 174 23.40 -3.04 9.92
N PRO A 175 24.68 -3.08 9.48
CA PRO A 175 25.63 -4.07 9.97
C PRO A 175 26.03 -3.82 11.44
N PRO A 176 26.68 -4.80 12.09
CA PRO A 176 27.24 -4.62 13.42
C PRO A 176 28.17 -3.40 13.53
N ASP A 177 28.09 -2.70 14.65
CA ASP A 177 28.92 -1.54 14.99
C ASP A 177 29.36 -1.59 16.47
N ALA A 178 29.91 -0.48 16.98
CA ALA A 178 30.41 -0.40 18.34
C ALA A 178 29.31 -0.45 19.41
N THR A 179 28.06 -0.10 19.08
CA THR A 179 26.94 -0.07 20.02
C THR A 179 26.05 -1.30 19.89
N ASN A 180 26.10 -2.01 18.77
CA ASN A 180 25.29 -3.19 18.51
C ASN A 180 26.04 -4.24 17.69
N GLN A 181 26.19 -5.45 18.25
CA GLN A 181 27.00 -6.52 17.68
C GLN A 181 26.29 -7.37 16.59
N ARG A 182 25.03 -7.07 16.24
CA ARG A 182 24.27 -7.81 15.23
C ARG A 182 23.83 -6.91 14.06
N ASP A 183 23.63 -7.54 12.90
CA ASP A 183 22.85 -6.95 11.82
C ASP A 183 21.42 -6.67 12.33
N ARG A 184 20.82 -5.58 11.87
CA ARG A 184 19.50 -5.13 12.33
C ARG A 184 18.81 -4.21 11.32
N GLY A 185 17.49 -4.27 11.25
CA GLY A 185 16.66 -3.32 10.52
C GLY A 185 16.68 -1.95 11.19
N LEU A 186 16.82 -0.90 10.38
CA LEU A 186 16.91 0.47 10.88
C LEU A 186 15.61 0.91 11.57
N LEU A 187 14.44 0.52 11.04
CA LEU A 187 13.15 0.80 11.68
C LEU A 187 13.09 0.12 13.04
N THR A 188 13.40 -1.17 13.11
CA THR A 188 13.34 -1.94 14.36
C THR A 188 14.24 -1.35 15.43
N GLN A 189 15.44 -0.89 15.06
CA GLN A 189 16.32 -0.20 16.00
C GLN A 189 15.65 1.04 16.60
N CYS A 190 15.24 2.00 15.77
CA CYS A 190 14.64 3.25 16.24
C CYS A 190 13.35 2.99 17.03
N LEU A 191 12.55 2.03 16.58
CA LEU A 191 11.31 1.67 17.24
C LEU A 191 11.57 1.12 18.65
N LEU A 192 12.49 0.16 18.81
CA LEU A 192 12.83 -0.39 20.13
C LEU A 192 13.43 0.66 21.06
N GLU A 193 14.27 1.58 20.56
CA GLU A 193 14.78 2.71 21.35
C GLU A 193 13.64 3.54 21.97
N ALA A 194 12.62 3.88 21.18
CA ALA A 194 11.45 4.59 21.65
C ALA A 194 10.59 3.76 22.61
N LEU A 195 10.27 2.51 22.27
CA LEU A 195 9.39 1.64 23.06
C LEU A 195 10.00 1.20 24.39
N GLU A 196 11.31 1.22 24.53
CA GLU A 196 12.03 0.99 25.79
C GLU A 196 12.14 2.24 26.67
N GLY A 197 11.60 3.38 26.22
CA GLY A 197 11.58 4.62 26.98
C GLY A 197 12.89 5.43 26.91
N ARG A 198 13.75 5.19 25.90
CA ARG A 198 14.99 5.94 25.71
C ARG A 198 14.79 7.28 24.99
N VAL A 199 13.57 7.56 24.55
CA VAL A 199 13.18 8.79 23.85
C VAL A 199 12.12 9.51 24.68
N PRO A 200 12.49 10.49 25.54
CA PRO A 200 11.54 11.15 26.43
C PRO A 200 10.39 11.87 25.71
N GLU A 201 10.64 12.36 24.50
CA GLU A 201 9.71 13.13 23.67
C GLU A 201 8.43 12.37 23.28
N VAL A 202 8.50 11.03 23.22
CA VAL A 202 7.36 10.17 22.86
C VAL A 202 6.66 9.56 24.08
N ILE A 203 7.10 9.90 25.30
CA ILE A 203 6.57 9.33 26.56
C ILE A 203 5.51 10.27 27.14
N HIS A 204 4.28 9.80 27.19
CA HIS A 204 3.13 10.55 27.69
C HIS A 204 2.66 10.02 29.04
N ALA A 205 2.14 10.90 29.89
CA ALA A 205 1.37 10.48 31.04
C ALA A 205 0.05 9.86 30.57
N PHE A 206 -0.37 8.79 31.23
CA PHE A 206 -1.57 8.05 30.87
C PHE A 206 -2.25 7.53 32.13
N ASP A 207 -3.56 7.75 32.22
CA ASP A 207 -4.35 7.27 33.35
C ASP A 207 -4.99 5.93 32.99
N GLU A 208 -4.51 4.85 33.61
CA GLU A 208 -5.05 3.52 33.43
C GLU A 208 -5.94 3.19 34.64
N ALA A 209 -7.25 3.43 34.51
CA ALA A 209 -8.25 3.17 35.55
C ALA A 209 -7.96 3.85 36.91
N GLY A 210 -7.50 5.11 36.88
CA GLY A 210 -7.14 5.89 38.07
C GLY A 210 -5.69 5.70 38.52
N GLN A 211 -4.91 4.86 37.82
CA GLN A 211 -3.48 4.66 38.09
C GLN A 211 -2.63 5.42 37.07
N ALA A 212 -1.87 6.39 37.59
CA ALA A 212 -0.91 7.13 36.79
C ALA A 212 0.17 6.19 36.22
N SER A 213 0.31 6.20 34.91
CA SER A 213 1.30 5.44 34.16
C SER A 213 2.00 6.33 33.13
N ARG A 214 3.10 5.83 32.58
CA ARG A 214 3.77 6.45 31.43
C ARG A 214 3.81 5.47 30.28
N VAL A 215 3.41 5.94 29.12
CA VAL A 215 3.22 5.11 27.94
C VAL A 215 3.81 5.76 26.70
N VAL A 216 3.95 4.97 25.65
CA VAL A 216 4.31 5.43 24.30
C VAL A 216 3.08 5.24 23.40
N PRO A 217 2.30 6.31 23.13
CA PRO A 217 1.20 6.26 22.17
C PRO A 217 1.71 6.24 20.73
N CYS A 218 0.90 5.72 19.81
CA CYS A 218 1.31 5.52 18.42
C CYS A 218 1.44 6.85 17.62
N ARG A 219 0.63 7.88 17.93
CA ARG A 219 0.70 9.18 17.21
C ARG A 219 1.98 9.97 17.49
N PRO A 220 2.40 10.20 18.75
CA PRO A 220 3.70 10.82 19.04
C PRO A 220 4.86 10.01 18.47
N LEU A 221 4.78 8.67 18.56
CA LEU A 221 5.77 7.77 18.00
C LEU A 221 5.90 7.93 16.46
N LYS A 222 4.79 8.03 15.74
CA LYS A 222 4.77 8.34 14.29
C LYS A 222 5.50 9.65 14.00
N THR A 223 5.16 10.73 14.72
CA THR A 223 5.77 12.04 14.50
C THR A 223 7.29 11.98 14.70
N TRP A 224 7.74 11.34 15.77
CA TRP A 224 9.16 11.17 16.04
C TRP A 224 9.87 10.31 14.99
N LEU A 225 9.32 9.14 14.65
CA LEU A 225 9.91 8.24 13.64
C LEU A 225 10.10 8.93 12.28
N THR A 226 9.16 9.79 11.90
CA THR A 226 9.21 10.56 10.64
C THR A 226 10.46 11.44 10.55
N ALA A 227 10.96 11.94 11.68
CA ALA A 227 12.21 12.70 11.75
C ALA A 227 13.44 11.83 12.05
N ALA A 228 13.30 10.89 13.00
CA ALA A 228 14.42 10.11 13.52
C ALA A 228 14.99 9.12 12.51
N LEU A 229 14.14 8.42 11.76
CA LEU A 229 14.59 7.37 10.84
C LEU A 229 15.41 7.91 9.66
N PRO A 230 15.01 9.03 9.00
CA PRO A 230 15.86 9.73 8.03
C PRO A 230 17.23 10.12 8.55
N LEU A 231 17.29 10.66 9.77
CA LEU A 231 18.53 11.10 10.41
C LEU A 231 19.43 9.89 10.73
N ALA A 232 18.84 8.79 11.20
CA ALA A 232 19.57 7.56 11.47
C ALA A 232 20.16 6.94 10.19
N ALA A 233 19.43 6.99 9.07
CA ALA A 233 19.95 6.56 7.77
C ALA A 233 21.13 7.45 7.31
N ALA A 234 20.99 8.77 7.41
CA ALA A 234 22.02 9.73 7.02
C ALA A 234 23.29 9.62 7.88
N ALA A 235 23.15 9.25 9.16
CA ALA A 235 24.27 9.01 10.07
C ALA A 235 25.13 7.80 9.65
N ILE A 236 24.55 6.79 8.99
CA ILE A 236 25.29 5.67 8.40
C ILE A 236 25.97 6.12 7.11
N SER A 237 25.23 6.82 6.25
CA SER A 237 25.77 7.44 5.04
C SER A 237 24.80 8.48 4.49
N LEU A 238 25.33 9.65 4.11
CA LEU A 238 24.55 10.71 3.44
C LEU A 238 23.90 10.29 2.12
N ARG A 239 24.28 9.13 1.55
CA ARG A 239 23.68 8.58 0.33
C ARG A 239 22.48 7.66 0.62
N LEU A 240 22.31 7.23 1.86
CA LEU A 240 21.20 6.37 2.26
C LEU A 240 20.01 7.24 2.64
N GLN A 241 18.83 6.81 2.20
CA GLN A 241 17.56 7.45 2.54
C GLN A 241 16.55 6.37 2.91
N GLN A 242 15.88 6.56 4.03
CA GLN A 242 14.77 5.72 4.45
C GLN A 242 13.74 6.61 5.15
N MET A 243 12.57 6.76 4.52
CA MET A 243 11.46 7.58 5.02
C MET A 243 10.34 6.65 5.50
N PRO A 244 9.99 6.62 6.80
CA PRO A 244 8.95 5.74 7.27
C PRO A 244 7.56 6.24 6.85
N GLU A 245 6.60 5.33 6.89
CA GLU A 245 5.19 5.67 6.81
C GLU A 245 4.45 5.06 8.00
N ALA A 246 3.59 5.85 8.66
CA ALA A 246 2.73 5.32 9.70
C ALA A 246 1.28 5.79 9.54
N ARG A 247 0.34 4.85 9.68
CA ARG A 247 -1.11 5.05 9.59
C ARG A 247 -1.68 4.72 10.95
N ILE A 248 -2.15 5.74 11.66
CA ILE A 248 -2.56 5.61 13.06
C ILE A 248 -4.04 5.94 13.13
N GLU A 249 -4.84 4.93 13.44
CA GLU A 249 -6.26 5.07 13.73
C GLU A 249 -6.44 5.38 15.22
N SER A 250 -5.60 4.80 16.09
CA SER A 250 -5.80 4.87 17.53
C SER A 250 -5.83 6.28 18.12
N ASP A 251 -6.73 6.47 19.09
CA ASP A 251 -6.76 7.66 19.93
C ASP A 251 -5.64 7.57 21.01
N PRO A 252 -4.69 8.53 21.02
CA PRO A 252 -3.59 8.52 21.98
C PRO A 252 -4.03 8.76 23.44
N SER A 253 -5.25 9.21 23.68
CA SER A 253 -5.81 9.36 25.02
C SER A 253 -6.25 8.03 25.65
N CYS A 254 -6.50 7.01 24.83
CA CYS A 254 -7.04 5.72 25.29
C CYS A 254 -6.15 4.52 24.94
N LYS A 255 -5.26 4.63 23.94
CA LYS A 255 -4.48 3.50 23.44
C LYS A 255 -3.00 3.82 23.29
N TYR A 256 -2.18 2.81 23.58
CA TYR A 256 -0.72 2.91 23.57
C TYR A 256 -0.05 1.59 23.17
N LEU A 257 1.18 1.67 22.67
CA LEU A 257 1.96 0.50 22.24
C LEU A 257 2.85 -0.05 23.36
N ALA A 258 3.47 0.82 24.17
CA ALA A 258 4.36 0.43 25.25
C ALA A 258 4.01 1.12 26.58
N LYS A 259 4.24 0.42 27.69
CA LYS A 259 4.29 1.00 29.03
C LYS A 259 5.75 1.13 29.47
N VAL A 260 6.14 2.32 29.91
CA VAL A 260 7.51 2.59 30.34
C VAL A 260 7.64 2.27 31.82
N ILE A 261 8.29 1.15 32.14
CA ILE A 261 8.40 0.63 33.52
C ILE A 261 9.52 1.35 34.30
N ASN A 262 10.57 1.82 33.60
CA ASN A 262 11.67 2.56 34.19
C ASN A 262 11.77 3.93 33.55
N VAL A 263 11.45 4.98 34.32
CA VAL A 263 11.82 6.33 33.94
C VAL A 263 13.00 6.71 34.81
N ALA A 264 14.16 6.99 34.22
CA ALA A 264 15.12 7.85 34.92
C ALA A 264 14.39 9.17 35.22
N PRO A 265 14.41 9.69 36.46
CA PRO A 265 13.67 10.90 36.78
C PRO A 265 14.07 12.01 35.82
N THR A 266 13.09 12.58 35.11
CA THR A 266 13.32 13.73 34.23
C THR A 266 13.99 14.83 35.06
N PRO A 267 15.14 15.38 34.67
CA PRO A 267 15.65 16.58 35.32
C PRO A 267 14.56 17.64 35.18
N GLN A 268 14.09 18.18 36.30
CA GLN A 268 13.22 19.35 36.27
C GLN A 268 14.00 20.47 35.59
N LEU A 269 13.68 20.76 34.33
CA LEU A 269 14.15 21.96 33.65
C LEU A 269 13.56 23.15 34.41
N ARG A 270 14.37 23.75 35.27
CA ARG A 270 14.15 25.14 35.67
C ARG A 270 14.21 25.98 34.40
N PRO A 271 13.31 26.95 34.21
CA PRO A 271 13.39 27.84 33.05
C PRO A 271 14.71 28.62 33.14
N SER A 272 15.71 28.26 32.34
CA SER A 272 16.92 29.04 32.20
C SER A 272 16.72 30.04 31.07
N SER A 273 16.78 31.31 31.40
CA SER A 273 16.92 32.46 30.51
C SER A 273 18.23 32.36 29.72
N ALA A 274 18.23 31.51 28.69
CA ALA A 274 19.36 31.33 27.77
C ALA A 274 18.89 31.11 26.32
N GLU A 275 17.79 31.75 25.93
CA GLU A 275 17.54 32.09 24.52
C GLU A 275 18.40 33.32 24.16
N GLN A 276 19.70 33.15 23.89
CA GLN A 276 20.48 34.15 23.12
C GLN A 276 21.90 33.77 22.64
N ALA A 277 22.38 32.52 22.73
CA ALA A 277 23.77 32.23 22.35
C ALA A 277 24.05 30.89 21.64
N TYR A 278 23.10 30.33 20.88
CA TYR A 278 23.27 29.06 20.15
C TYR A 278 23.49 29.23 18.64
N GLY A 279 24.27 30.24 18.24
CA GLY A 279 24.47 30.60 16.82
C GLY A 279 25.85 30.33 16.22
N THR A 280 26.91 30.13 17.03
CA THR A 280 28.29 30.28 16.47
C THR A 280 29.22 29.10 16.74
N GLN A 281 28.97 28.23 17.73
CA GLN A 281 29.93 27.18 18.11
C GLN A 281 29.78 25.84 17.35
N VAL A 282 28.64 25.58 16.69
CA VAL A 282 28.43 24.33 15.94
C VAL A 282 29.17 24.35 14.58
N ILE A 283 29.42 25.52 14.02
CA ILE A 283 30.07 25.69 12.71
C ILE A 283 31.58 25.39 12.79
N GLU A 284 32.26 25.72 13.90
CA GLU A 284 33.70 25.46 14.06
C GLU A 284 34.05 24.00 14.40
N ALA A 285 33.11 23.22 14.93
CA ALA A 285 33.31 21.80 15.23
C ALA A 285 33.21 20.93 13.96
N LEU A 286 32.34 21.31 13.01
CA LEU A 286 32.19 20.62 11.72
C LEU A 286 33.38 20.86 10.77
N ALA A 287 34.17 21.92 10.97
CA ALA A 287 35.36 22.22 10.17
C ALA A 287 36.58 21.34 10.51
N ARG A 288 36.55 20.56 11.59
CA ARG A 288 37.70 19.78 12.10
C ARG A 288 37.53 18.26 12.08
N TYR A 289 36.47 17.75 11.44
CA TYR A 289 36.21 16.31 11.40
C TYR A 289 36.85 15.65 10.17
N GLU A 290 37.88 14.83 10.39
CA GLU A 290 38.39 13.88 9.39
C GLU A 290 37.70 12.50 9.56
N PRO A 291 37.10 11.92 8.49
CA PRO A 291 36.39 10.67 8.60
C PRO A 291 37.33 9.46 8.67
N PRO A 292 37.05 8.43 9.50
CA PRO A 292 37.76 7.16 9.44
C PRO A 292 37.50 6.41 8.13
N GLY A 293 38.51 5.67 7.68
CA GLY A 293 38.56 4.95 6.41
C GLY A 293 37.32 4.11 6.08
N THR A 294 36.96 4.18 4.81
CA THR A 294 35.82 3.51 4.15
C THR A 294 35.81 2.00 4.39
N ARG A 295 34.87 1.54 5.22
CA ARG A 295 34.40 0.14 5.19
C ARG A 295 33.46 -0.05 4.00
N ARG A 296 33.67 -1.15 3.28
CA ARG A 296 32.91 -1.55 2.10
C ARG A 296 31.49 -1.93 2.53
N LEU A 297 30.50 -1.10 2.20
CA LEU A 297 29.08 -1.34 2.45
C LEU A 297 28.44 -2.02 1.23
N ILE A 298 27.61 -3.04 1.50
CA ILE A 298 26.82 -3.75 0.50
C ILE A 298 25.44 -3.11 0.50
N ALA A 299 25.09 -2.38 -0.56
CA ALA A 299 23.69 -2.14 -0.88
C ALA A 299 23.08 -3.49 -1.28
N SER A 300 21.81 -3.72 -0.97
CA SER A 300 21.02 -4.88 -1.39
C SER A 300 20.76 -4.95 -2.91
N ASN A 301 21.70 -4.47 -3.73
CA ASN A 301 21.69 -4.60 -5.17
C ASN A 301 22.53 -5.82 -5.58
N ALA A 302 21.85 -6.78 -6.19
CA ALA A 302 22.41 -7.95 -6.85
C ALA A 302 23.39 -7.55 -7.96
N SER A 303 24.60 -8.14 -7.95
CA SER A 303 25.41 -8.57 -9.10
C SER A 303 26.84 -8.87 -8.64
N GLY A 304 27.14 -10.14 -8.35
CA GLY A 304 28.50 -10.61 -8.03
C GLY A 304 28.92 -11.74 -8.96
N GLY A 305 29.71 -11.44 -9.98
CA GLY A 305 30.30 -12.41 -10.91
C GLY A 305 31.78 -12.09 -11.21
N THR A 306 32.64 -13.00 -10.76
CA THR A 306 34.08 -13.25 -11.01
C THR A 306 34.88 -12.44 -12.04
N ARG A 307 36.04 -11.92 -11.57
CA ARG A 307 37.16 -11.35 -12.33
C ARG A 307 37.76 -12.32 -13.35
N ARG A 308 37.85 -11.91 -14.63
CA ARG A 308 38.95 -12.30 -15.53
C ARG A 308 39.37 -11.09 -16.38
N ARG A 309 40.67 -10.77 -16.35
CA ARG A 309 41.33 -9.64 -17.01
C ARG A 309 41.37 -9.84 -18.54
N THR A 310 40.87 -8.86 -19.30
CA THR A 310 41.44 -8.43 -20.59
C THR A 310 41.15 -6.94 -20.80
N ARG A 311 42.09 -6.28 -21.48
CA ARG A 311 42.22 -4.82 -21.65
C ARG A 311 41.51 -4.34 -22.92
N THR A 312 41.14 -3.06 -22.86
CA THR A 312 40.98 -2.02 -23.90
C THR A 312 39.70 -1.92 -24.74
N HIS A 313 39.07 -0.74 -24.55
CA HIS A 313 38.29 0.12 -25.44
C HIS A 313 37.07 -0.47 -26.17
N ASP A 314 35.88 -0.18 -25.62
CA ASP A 314 34.85 0.59 -26.32
C ASP A 314 33.79 1.11 -25.34
N ALA A 315 33.18 2.24 -25.68
CA ALA A 315 32.29 3.02 -24.81
C ALA A 315 31.05 2.24 -24.34
N VAL A 316 30.91 2.07 -23.03
CA VAL A 316 29.72 1.50 -22.38
C VAL A 316 28.85 2.65 -21.82
N PRO A 317 27.55 2.72 -22.10
CA PRO A 317 26.67 3.73 -21.51
C PRO A 317 26.60 3.55 -19.99
N ARG A 318 26.68 4.68 -19.27
CA ARG A 318 26.65 4.75 -17.81
C ARG A 318 25.39 4.06 -17.25
N LEU A 319 25.60 2.99 -16.50
CA LEU A 319 24.59 2.26 -15.74
C LEU A 319 24.14 3.11 -14.53
N GLY A 320 23.33 4.12 -14.80
CA GLY A 320 22.81 5.08 -13.81
C GLY A 320 21.37 5.52 -14.08
N HIS A 321 20.59 4.70 -14.81
CA HIS A 321 19.29 5.09 -15.36
C HIS A 321 18.06 4.36 -14.79
N MET A 322 18.16 3.66 -13.66
CA MET A 322 17.03 2.91 -13.09
C MET A 322 16.43 3.47 -11.78
N LEU A 323 16.83 4.66 -11.35
CA LEU A 323 16.31 5.29 -10.12
C LEU A 323 15.85 6.76 -10.29
N SER A 324 15.48 7.16 -11.51
CA SER A 324 14.92 8.49 -11.79
C SER A 324 13.49 8.48 -12.36
N LEU A 325 12.77 7.35 -12.28
CA LEU A 325 11.43 7.21 -12.86
C LEU A 325 10.30 7.78 -11.99
N LEU A 326 10.54 8.18 -10.74
CA LEU A 326 9.46 8.61 -9.84
C LEU A 326 8.95 10.05 -10.10
N PRO A 327 9.79 11.06 -10.44
CA PRO A 327 9.28 12.39 -10.82
C PRO A 327 8.81 12.50 -12.28
N THR A 328 9.26 11.61 -13.16
CA THR A 328 8.96 11.67 -14.61
C THR A 328 7.62 11.06 -14.99
N HIS A 329 7.12 10.07 -14.23
CA HIS A 329 5.80 9.48 -14.45
C HIS A 329 4.64 10.41 -14.07
N ALA A 330 4.74 11.13 -12.95
CA ALA A 330 3.71 12.08 -12.53
C ALA A 330 3.55 13.25 -13.53
N ALA A 331 4.66 13.78 -14.06
CA ALA A 331 4.64 14.83 -15.08
C ALA A 331 4.15 14.31 -16.44
N ALA A 332 4.47 13.07 -16.82
CA ALA A 332 3.93 12.45 -18.03
C ALA A 332 2.41 12.21 -17.90
N ILE A 333 1.93 11.79 -16.74
CA ILE A 333 0.50 11.57 -16.49
C ILE A 333 -0.26 12.89 -16.39
N ALA A 334 0.26 13.92 -15.73
CA ALA A 334 -0.33 15.26 -15.76
C ALA A 334 -0.50 15.75 -17.21
N LYS A 335 0.52 15.53 -18.05
CA LYS A 335 0.49 15.89 -19.48
C LYS A 335 -0.47 15.01 -20.31
N ILE A 336 -0.67 13.75 -19.92
CA ILE A 336 -1.63 12.84 -20.59
C ILE A 336 -3.07 13.13 -20.12
N VAL A 337 -3.29 13.44 -18.85
CA VAL A 337 -4.59 13.89 -18.30
C VAL A 337 -4.99 15.21 -18.96
N GLU A 338 -4.06 16.16 -19.15
CA GLU A 338 -4.27 17.37 -19.95
C GLU A 338 -4.64 17.08 -21.43
N SER A 339 -4.22 15.93 -21.98
CA SER A 339 -4.46 15.55 -23.38
C SER A 339 -5.78 14.81 -23.65
N THR A 340 -6.58 14.54 -22.60
CA THR A 340 -7.84 13.78 -22.68
C THR A 340 -8.95 14.46 -23.49
N ALA A 341 -8.73 15.70 -23.96
CA ALA A 341 -9.66 16.48 -24.77
C ALA A 341 -9.89 16.00 -26.22
N SER A 342 -9.25 14.90 -26.66
CA SER A 342 -9.17 14.51 -28.09
C SER A 342 -10.00 13.29 -28.50
N ALA A 343 -10.86 12.73 -27.65
CA ALA A 343 -11.68 11.59 -28.07
C ALA A 343 -12.67 11.96 -29.19
N PRO A 344 -12.85 11.11 -30.23
CA PRO A 344 -13.92 11.27 -31.20
C PRO A 344 -15.26 11.42 -30.49
N LEU A 345 -16.13 12.25 -31.06
CA LEU A 345 -17.42 12.63 -30.45
C LEU A 345 -18.33 11.45 -30.11
N ASP A 346 -18.13 10.31 -30.79
CA ASP A 346 -18.98 9.13 -30.71
C ASP A 346 -18.32 7.96 -29.94
N ALA A 347 -17.10 8.14 -29.43
CA ALA A 347 -16.37 7.09 -28.72
C ALA A 347 -17.00 6.80 -27.35
N SER A 348 -17.29 5.53 -27.08
CA SER A 348 -17.75 5.06 -25.76
C SER A 348 -16.57 4.76 -24.83
N VAL A 349 -15.48 4.21 -25.39
CA VAL A 349 -14.22 4.00 -24.69
C VAL A 349 -13.06 4.53 -25.53
N SER A 350 -12.15 5.27 -24.90
CA SER A 350 -10.92 5.81 -25.48
C SER A 350 -9.72 5.21 -24.76
N ILE A 351 -8.83 4.55 -25.49
CA ILE A 351 -7.59 3.97 -24.98
C ILE A 351 -6.42 4.82 -25.48
N LYS A 352 -5.63 5.35 -24.54
CA LYS A 352 -4.49 6.22 -24.81
C LYS A 352 -3.18 5.53 -24.49
N GLY A 353 -2.21 5.61 -25.40
CA GLY A 353 -0.86 5.09 -25.19
C GLY A 353 -0.71 3.57 -25.33
N ALA A 354 -1.72 2.88 -25.88
CA ALA A 354 -1.66 1.48 -26.24
C ALA A 354 -2.62 1.16 -27.39
N ILE A 355 -2.24 0.17 -28.19
CA ILE A 355 -3.09 -0.41 -29.23
C ILE A 355 -3.84 -1.60 -28.63
N VAL A 356 -5.16 -1.59 -28.80
CA VAL A 356 -6.04 -2.71 -28.43
C VAL A 356 -6.03 -3.71 -29.58
N ARG A 357 -5.68 -4.96 -29.26
CA ARG A 357 -5.64 -6.08 -30.21
C ARG A 357 -7.01 -6.73 -30.36
N SER A 358 -7.74 -6.87 -29.26
CA SER A 358 -9.08 -7.47 -29.26
C SER A 358 -9.94 -6.90 -28.14
N VAL A 359 -11.25 -6.90 -28.38
CA VAL A 359 -12.28 -6.52 -27.41
C VAL A 359 -13.31 -7.63 -27.39
N VAL A 360 -13.69 -8.07 -26.20
CA VAL A 360 -14.75 -9.06 -25.98
C VAL A 360 -15.79 -8.45 -25.05
N GLY A 361 -17.07 -8.57 -25.43
CA GLY A 361 -18.21 -8.05 -24.67
C GLY A 361 -19.53 -8.48 -25.30
N ALA A 362 -20.62 -8.39 -24.54
CA ALA A 362 -21.96 -8.80 -24.98
C ALA A 362 -22.57 -7.90 -26.09
N ALA A 363 -22.04 -6.69 -26.28
CA ALA A 363 -22.54 -5.73 -27.27
C ALA A 363 -21.80 -5.84 -28.61
N GLN A 364 -22.42 -5.36 -29.70
CA GLN A 364 -21.68 -5.11 -30.93
C GLN A 364 -20.63 -4.02 -30.68
N VAL A 365 -19.37 -4.36 -30.93
CA VAL A 365 -18.20 -3.52 -30.70
C VAL A 365 -17.59 -3.15 -32.04
N GLU A 366 -17.42 -1.86 -32.28
CA GLU A 366 -16.55 -1.37 -33.35
C GLU A 366 -15.24 -0.88 -32.73
N LEU A 367 -14.14 -1.56 -33.06
CA LEU A 367 -12.80 -1.17 -32.64
C LEU A 367 -12.12 -0.38 -33.76
N VAL A 368 -11.72 0.84 -33.43
CA VAL A 368 -10.95 1.71 -34.33
C VAL A 368 -9.59 1.95 -33.70
N THR A 369 -8.51 1.66 -34.43
CA THR A 369 -7.13 1.86 -33.96
C THR A 369 -6.42 2.90 -34.80
N ASP A 370 -5.71 3.81 -34.14
CA ASP A 370 -4.72 4.70 -34.75
C ASP A 370 -3.32 4.27 -34.28
N SER A 371 -2.26 4.83 -34.88
CA SER A 371 -0.85 4.52 -34.67
C SER A 371 -0.37 4.39 -33.22
N ARG A 372 -1.07 4.98 -32.23
CA ARG A 372 -0.75 4.87 -30.79
C ARG A 372 -1.95 4.73 -29.84
N ASP A 373 -3.16 4.92 -30.34
CA ASP A 373 -4.39 5.02 -29.55
C ASP A 373 -5.47 4.10 -30.13
N SER A 374 -6.48 3.75 -29.34
CA SER A 374 -7.63 2.97 -29.80
C SER A 374 -8.93 3.55 -29.28
N TRP A 375 -10.01 3.34 -30.02
CA TRP A 375 -11.33 3.83 -29.70
C TRP A 375 -12.34 2.71 -29.91
N ILE A 376 -13.33 2.67 -29.04
CA ILE A 376 -14.39 1.68 -29.10
C ILE A 376 -15.72 2.40 -29.14
N ASN A 377 -16.48 2.13 -30.19
CA ASN A 377 -17.86 2.57 -30.31
C ASN A 377 -18.77 1.40 -29.88
N LEU A 378 -19.68 1.69 -28.96
CA LEU A 378 -20.68 0.74 -28.49
C LEU A 378 -22.07 1.20 -28.92
N ALA A 379 -22.99 0.24 -28.99
CA ALA A 379 -24.40 0.57 -29.10
C ALA A 379 -24.84 1.50 -27.94
N PRO A 380 -25.74 2.47 -28.19
CA PRO A 380 -26.24 3.37 -27.15
C PRO A 380 -26.77 2.59 -25.93
N ASN A 381 -26.47 3.09 -24.73
CA ASN A 381 -26.88 2.51 -23.44
C ASN A 381 -26.28 1.14 -23.09
N SER A 382 -25.24 0.67 -23.80
CA SER A 382 -24.51 -0.52 -23.40
C SER A 382 -23.60 -0.23 -22.19
N GLY A 383 -23.99 -0.72 -21.01
CA GLY A 383 -23.16 -0.69 -19.78
C GLY A 383 -22.43 -2.02 -19.49
N ALA A 384 -22.53 -3.00 -20.40
CA ALA A 384 -21.97 -4.33 -20.21
C ALA A 384 -20.44 -4.28 -20.10
N PRO A 385 -19.82 -5.14 -19.26
CA PRO A 385 -18.36 -5.24 -19.16
C PRO A 385 -17.72 -5.56 -20.51
N LEU A 386 -16.54 -4.97 -20.75
CA LEU A 386 -15.68 -5.22 -21.90
C LEU A 386 -14.33 -5.71 -21.41
N ALA A 387 -13.89 -6.88 -21.90
CA ALA A 387 -12.52 -7.33 -21.78
C ALA A 387 -11.68 -6.74 -22.93
N LEU A 388 -10.66 -5.97 -22.58
CA LEU A 388 -9.75 -5.29 -23.51
C LEU A 388 -8.39 -5.97 -23.45
N ARG A 389 -7.89 -6.46 -24.59
CA ARG A 389 -6.54 -7.04 -24.71
C ARG A 389 -5.65 -6.12 -25.53
N PHE A 390 -4.47 -5.79 -25.01
CA PHE A 390 -3.48 -4.96 -25.69
C PHE A 390 -2.52 -5.79 -26.55
N GLU A 391 -1.71 -5.16 -27.39
CA GLU A 391 -0.71 -5.84 -28.24
C GLU A 391 0.33 -6.65 -27.46
N ASN A 392 0.72 -6.18 -26.27
CA ASN A 392 1.62 -6.91 -25.36
C ASN A 392 0.94 -8.13 -24.69
N SER A 393 -0.31 -8.42 -25.05
CA SER A 393 -1.16 -9.50 -24.54
C SER A 393 -1.61 -9.35 -23.08
N SER A 394 -1.25 -8.27 -22.39
CA SER A 394 -1.93 -7.91 -21.14
C SER A 394 -3.29 -7.28 -21.43
N GLY A 395 -4.12 -7.15 -20.39
CA GLY A 395 -5.42 -6.55 -20.57
C GLY A 395 -6.14 -6.19 -19.29
N PHE A 396 -7.40 -5.79 -19.45
CA PHE A 396 -8.24 -5.24 -18.40
C PHE A 396 -9.71 -5.43 -18.72
N VAL A 397 -10.55 -5.52 -17.69
CA VAL A 397 -12.01 -5.51 -17.83
C VAL A 397 -12.53 -4.18 -17.33
N VAL A 398 -13.26 -3.47 -18.19
CA VAL A 398 -13.88 -2.18 -17.88
C VAL A 398 -15.39 -2.26 -18.06
N SER A 399 -16.17 -1.54 -17.26
CA SER A 399 -17.58 -1.30 -17.56
C SER A 399 -17.73 0.12 -18.09
N PRO A 400 -18.04 0.32 -19.37
CA PRO A 400 -18.49 1.59 -19.89
C PRO A 400 -19.74 2.05 -19.11
N ILE A 401 -19.83 3.34 -18.82
CA ILE A 401 -21.00 3.92 -18.18
C ILE A 401 -21.82 4.67 -19.23
N PRO A 402 -23.10 4.31 -19.45
CA PRO A 402 -23.96 5.05 -20.38
C PRO A 402 -23.95 6.55 -20.12
N GLY A 403 -23.72 7.35 -21.17
CA GLY A 403 -23.61 8.80 -21.06
C GLY A 403 -22.21 9.32 -20.69
N TYR A 404 -21.21 8.44 -20.54
CA TYR A 404 -19.82 8.80 -20.30
C TYR A 404 -18.90 8.23 -21.39
N VAL A 405 -17.85 8.98 -21.70
CA VAL A 405 -16.67 8.50 -22.42
C VAL A 405 -15.69 7.95 -21.39
N THR A 406 -15.43 6.65 -21.46
CA THR A 406 -14.47 5.98 -20.57
C THR A 406 -13.08 6.11 -21.17
N THR A 407 -12.17 6.84 -20.50
CA THR A 407 -10.80 7.02 -20.97
C THR A 407 -9.83 6.17 -20.16
N VAL A 408 -9.17 5.23 -20.80
CA VAL A 408 -8.13 4.37 -20.22
C VAL A 408 -6.77 4.86 -20.68
N VAL A 409 -5.90 5.22 -19.74
CA VAL A 409 -4.52 5.64 -20.02
C VAL A 409 -3.59 4.49 -19.70
N VAL A 410 -2.85 4.03 -20.71
CA VAL A 410 -1.86 2.97 -20.59
C VAL A 410 -0.45 3.55 -20.67
N GLN A 411 0.40 3.16 -19.72
CA GLN A 411 1.81 3.54 -19.68
C GLN A 411 2.66 2.30 -19.43
N ASN A 412 3.68 2.08 -20.27
CA ASN A 412 4.57 0.91 -20.19
C ASN A 412 3.78 -0.43 -20.14
N GLY A 413 2.68 -0.52 -20.91
CA GLY A 413 1.85 -1.73 -20.98
C GLY A 413 0.96 -2.00 -19.75
N ARG A 414 0.81 -1.01 -18.85
CA ARG A 414 0.00 -1.09 -17.62
C ARG A 414 -0.95 0.09 -17.53
N ILE A 415 -2.06 -0.08 -16.82
CA ILE A 415 -3.07 0.97 -16.71
C ILE A 415 -2.67 1.96 -15.62
N ALA A 416 -2.45 3.20 -16.04
CA ALA A 416 -2.11 4.30 -15.15
C ALA A 416 -3.37 4.92 -14.52
N THR A 417 -4.41 5.17 -15.32
CA THR A 417 -5.70 5.68 -14.84
C THR A 417 -6.85 5.29 -15.76
N VAL A 418 -8.05 5.21 -15.19
CA VAL A 418 -9.32 5.11 -15.93
C VAL A 418 -10.17 6.28 -15.48
N ASN A 419 -10.69 7.08 -16.41
CA ASN A 419 -11.49 8.26 -16.12
C ASN A 419 -12.84 8.17 -16.84
N TYR A 420 -13.91 8.68 -16.24
CA TYR A 420 -15.22 8.73 -16.88
C TYR A 420 -15.62 10.19 -17.11
N THR A 421 -15.67 10.63 -18.36
CA THR A 421 -16.03 12.01 -18.72
C THR A 421 -17.44 12.03 -19.32
N PRO A 422 -18.37 12.88 -18.85
CA PRO A 422 -19.71 12.96 -19.45
C PRO A 422 -19.63 13.24 -20.97
N ALA A 423 -20.37 12.48 -21.76
CA ALA A 423 -20.42 12.64 -23.22
C ALA A 423 -21.21 13.90 -23.61
N ARG A 424 -20.92 14.52 -24.77
CA ARG A 424 -21.50 15.83 -25.19
C ARG A 424 -23.03 15.90 -25.27
N GLY A 425 -23.72 14.75 -25.31
CA GLY A 425 -25.18 14.66 -25.29
C GLY A 425 -25.80 14.18 -23.96
N SER A 426 -24.99 13.97 -22.92
CA SER A 426 -25.45 13.47 -21.63
C SER A 426 -26.03 14.57 -20.74
N ARG A 427 -26.90 14.19 -19.80
CA ARG A 427 -27.49 15.11 -18.80
C ARG A 427 -26.44 15.86 -17.96
N ASN A 428 -25.28 15.23 -17.73
CA ASN A 428 -24.23 15.75 -16.87
C ASN A 428 -23.20 16.61 -17.62
N TYR A 429 -23.27 16.70 -18.96
CA TYR A 429 -22.28 17.42 -19.76
C TYR A 429 -22.26 18.93 -19.51
N ALA A 430 -23.44 19.55 -19.40
CA ALA A 430 -23.54 20.99 -19.13
C ALA A 430 -22.87 21.37 -17.81
N GLN A 431 -23.05 20.54 -16.78
CA GLN A 431 -22.38 20.71 -15.49
C GLN A 431 -20.87 20.46 -15.60
N TYR A 432 -20.45 19.39 -16.31
CA TYR A 432 -19.04 19.10 -16.55
C TYR A 432 -18.29 20.29 -17.16
N VAL A 433 -18.82 20.92 -18.21
CA VAL A 433 -18.17 22.04 -18.90
C VAL A 433 -17.85 23.20 -17.94
N THR A 434 -18.70 23.45 -16.94
CA THR A 434 -18.48 24.52 -15.95
C THR A 434 -17.32 24.26 -15.01
N VAL A 435 -16.93 23.00 -14.82
CA VAL A 435 -15.89 22.59 -13.85
C VAL A 435 -14.75 21.78 -14.48
N ALA A 436 -14.71 21.64 -15.81
CA ALA A 436 -13.80 20.74 -16.50
C ALA A 436 -12.33 20.96 -16.13
N GLY A 437 -11.87 22.22 -16.11
CA GLY A 437 -10.48 22.54 -15.77
C GLY A 437 -10.10 22.15 -14.33
N GLU A 438 -10.99 22.41 -13.37
CA GLU A 438 -10.77 22.01 -11.98
C GLU A 438 -10.83 20.49 -11.80
N LEU A 439 -11.76 19.83 -12.49
CA LEU A 439 -11.92 18.38 -12.46
C LEU A 439 -10.69 17.66 -13.02
N GLU A 440 -10.13 18.09 -14.16
CA GLU A 440 -8.92 17.49 -14.72
C GLU A 440 -7.71 17.66 -13.79
N ALA A 441 -7.56 18.83 -13.16
CA ALA A 441 -6.50 19.05 -12.17
C ALA A 441 -6.64 18.11 -10.96
N ARG A 442 -7.87 17.91 -10.47
CA ARG A 442 -8.17 16.99 -9.37
C ARG A 442 -7.95 15.52 -9.74
N ARG A 443 -8.33 15.10 -10.96
CA ARG A 443 -8.04 13.75 -11.49
C ARG A 443 -6.54 13.48 -11.52
N ALA A 444 -5.76 14.43 -12.05
CA ALA A 444 -4.32 14.30 -12.12
C ALA A 444 -3.71 14.18 -10.72
N ALA A 445 -4.11 15.04 -9.79
CA ALA A 445 -3.62 14.99 -8.40
C ALA A 445 -3.96 13.66 -7.72
N ALA A 446 -5.23 13.22 -7.81
CA ALA A 446 -5.68 11.96 -7.22
C ALA A 446 -4.96 10.74 -7.82
N ALA A 447 -4.77 10.72 -9.14
CA ALA A 447 -4.03 9.64 -9.81
C ALA A 447 -2.55 9.61 -9.39
N VAL A 448 -1.90 10.78 -9.25
CA VAL A 448 -0.51 10.87 -8.78
C VAL A 448 -0.38 10.39 -7.35
N ASP A 449 -1.28 10.80 -6.46
CA ASP A 449 -1.29 10.35 -5.06
C ASP A 449 -1.59 8.85 -4.94
N ALA A 450 -2.50 8.33 -5.77
CA ALA A 450 -2.78 6.90 -5.83
C ALA A 450 -1.56 6.11 -6.31
N LEU A 451 -0.85 6.58 -7.34
CA LEU A 451 0.38 5.97 -7.84
C LEU A 451 1.54 6.00 -6.84
N ASN A 452 1.63 7.08 -6.06
CA ASN A 452 2.61 7.19 -4.99
C ASN A 452 2.21 6.41 -3.73
N GLY A 453 1.01 5.82 -3.71
CA GLY A 453 0.45 5.13 -2.55
C GLY A 453 0.31 6.04 -1.34
N THR A 454 0.05 7.33 -1.55
CA THR A 454 -0.23 8.30 -0.47
C THR A 454 -1.72 8.48 -0.27
N PHE A 455 -2.52 8.43 -1.35
CA PHE A 455 -3.97 8.67 -1.34
C PHE A 455 -4.35 9.81 -0.38
N SER A 456 -3.72 10.98 -0.57
CA SER A 456 -3.95 12.12 0.33
C SER A 456 -5.34 12.72 0.07
N ILE A 457 -6.08 12.93 1.15
CA ILE A 457 -7.38 13.62 1.10
C ILE A 457 -7.15 15.16 1.12
N GLU A 458 -5.99 15.60 1.60
CA GLU A 458 -5.65 17.02 1.83
C GLU A 458 -5.03 17.71 0.60
N SER A 459 -4.41 16.95 -0.32
CA SER A 459 -3.83 17.47 -1.56
C SER A 459 -4.87 18.04 -2.54
N SER A 460 -6.16 17.72 -2.33
CA SER A 460 -7.29 18.22 -3.10
C SER A 460 -7.75 19.65 -2.78
N GLY A 461 -7.01 20.42 -1.97
CA GLY A 461 -7.36 21.81 -1.68
C GLY A 461 -8.52 21.94 -0.67
N SER A 462 -8.44 22.97 0.16
CA SER A 462 -9.25 23.21 1.36
C SER A 462 -10.73 23.55 1.10
N ILE A 463 -11.49 22.59 0.58
CA ILE A 463 -12.95 22.60 0.59
C ILE A 463 -13.40 21.39 1.41
N ALA A 464 -14.47 21.55 2.19
CA ALA A 464 -15.07 20.44 2.92
C ALA A 464 -15.22 19.23 1.98
N LEU A 465 -14.56 18.15 2.34
CA LEU A 465 -14.59 16.83 1.74
C LEU A 465 -16.01 16.37 1.31
N ALA A 466 -17.04 16.85 2.01
CA ALA A 466 -18.44 16.67 1.68
C ALA A 466 -18.89 17.34 0.36
N ASP A 467 -18.36 18.53 0.03
CA ASP A 467 -18.63 19.22 -1.24
C ASP A 467 -17.85 18.57 -2.40
N TYR A 468 -16.63 18.09 -2.12
CA TYR A 468 -15.81 17.30 -3.05
C TYR A 468 -16.55 16.03 -3.52
N VAL A 469 -17.11 15.29 -2.56
CA VAL A 469 -17.85 14.04 -2.80
C VAL A 469 -19.23 14.30 -3.45
N ARG A 470 -19.98 15.31 -3.02
CA ARG A 470 -21.35 15.54 -3.53
C ARG A 470 -21.38 16.10 -4.94
N PHE A 471 -20.48 17.00 -5.29
CA PHE A 471 -20.50 17.66 -6.60
C PHE A 471 -19.79 16.85 -7.68
N PHE A 472 -18.60 16.29 -7.38
CA PHE A 472 -17.77 15.65 -8.39
C PHE A 472 -18.06 14.17 -8.60
N ASN A 473 -18.60 13.42 -7.63
CA ASN A 473 -18.91 11.99 -7.84
C ASN A 473 -19.98 11.77 -8.93
N ARG A 474 -20.88 12.73 -9.10
CA ARG A 474 -21.85 12.73 -10.22
C ARG A 474 -21.19 12.99 -11.56
N VAL A 475 -20.11 13.76 -11.59
CA VAL A 475 -19.43 14.18 -12.83
C VAL A 475 -18.35 13.17 -13.23
N ASP A 476 -17.72 12.50 -12.26
CA ASP A 476 -16.73 11.45 -12.50
C ASP A 476 -16.72 10.37 -11.40
N PRO A 477 -17.29 9.19 -11.66
CA PRO A 477 -17.22 8.03 -10.77
C PRO A 477 -15.80 7.63 -10.32
N THR A 478 -14.76 7.94 -11.10
CA THR A 478 -13.36 7.62 -10.76
C THR A 478 -12.92 8.26 -9.45
N LEU A 479 -13.29 9.53 -9.23
CA LEU A 479 -12.91 10.24 -8.01
C LEU A 479 -13.57 9.62 -6.78
N GLY A 480 -14.77 9.08 -6.93
CA GLY A 480 -15.42 8.31 -5.86
C GLY A 480 -14.67 7.02 -5.52
N ILE A 481 -14.13 6.31 -6.53
CA ILE A 481 -13.28 5.13 -6.29
C ILE A 481 -12.03 5.52 -5.49
N TYR A 482 -11.29 6.55 -5.93
CA TYR A 482 -10.09 7.01 -5.22
C TYR A 482 -10.40 7.50 -3.80
N ALA A 483 -11.50 8.22 -3.61
CA ALA A 483 -11.94 8.69 -2.30
C ALA A 483 -12.28 7.53 -1.36
N CYS A 484 -12.99 6.49 -1.84
CA CYS A 484 -13.29 5.31 -1.02
C CYS A 484 -12.03 4.58 -0.55
N TYR A 485 -11.01 4.45 -1.40
CA TYR A 485 -9.73 3.86 -0.98
C TYR A 485 -8.98 4.73 0.03
N ALA A 486 -8.97 6.05 -0.17
CA ALA A 486 -8.39 7.00 0.77
C ALA A 486 -9.08 6.94 2.15
N TYR A 487 -10.42 6.83 2.19
CA TYR A 487 -11.16 6.65 3.43
C TYR A 487 -10.96 5.30 4.08
N SER A 488 -10.92 4.22 3.29
CA SER A 488 -10.65 2.88 3.82
C SER A 488 -9.27 2.80 4.47
N ARG A 489 -8.31 3.53 3.93
CA ARG A 489 -6.98 3.70 4.52
C ARG A 489 -6.99 4.53 5.80
N ALA A 490 -7.87 5.53 5.89
CA ALA A 490 -8.03 6.37 7.07
C ALA A 490 -8.99 5.81 8.13
N GLY A 491 -9.57 4.62 7.92
CA GLY A 491 -10.57 4.03 8.81
C GLY A 491 -11.95 4.74 8.78
N LYS A 492 -12.21 5.62 7.81
CA LYS A 492 -13.43 6.44 7.73
C LYS A 492 -14.54 5.73 6.93
N PHE A 493 -15.06 4.62 7.45
CA PHE A 493 -16.05 3.79 6.72
C PHE A 493 -17.39 4.47 6.51
N ASP A 494 -17.84 5.32 7.43
CA ASP A 494 -19.09 6.09 7.28
C ASP A 494 -19.07 6.99 6.03
N GLU A 495 -17.90 7.51 5.66
CA GLU A 495 -17.74 8.33 4.46
C GLU A 495 -17.77 7.50 3.17
N ILE A 496 -17.36 6.23 3.24
CA ILE A 496 -17.51 5.27 2.13
C ILE A 496 -18.99 4.96 1.91
N ASP A 497 -19.74 4.71 2.99
CA ASP A 497 -21.18 4.46 2.93
C ASP A 497 -21.92 5.68 2.37
N ASN A 498 -21.50 6.90 2.72
CA ASN A 498 -22.03 8.14 2.16
C ASN A 498 -21.78 8.23 0.63
N ILE A 499 -20.55 7.97 0.17
CA ILE A 499 -20.24 7.92 -1.28
C ILE A 499 -21.12 6.88 -1.98
N HIS A 500 -21.20 5.68 -1.43
CA HIS A 500 -21.99 4.60 -2.00
C HIS A 500 -23.48 4.97 -2.10
N ASN A 501 -24.05 5.58 -1.06
CA ASN A 501 -25.44 6.03 -1.06
C ASN A 501 -25.68 7.12 -2.11
N ILE A 502 -24.76 8.06 -2.27
CA ILE A 502 -24.84 9.10 -3.32
C ILE A 502 -24.82 8.46 -4.71
N MET A 503 -23.89 7.54 -4.98
CA MET A 503 -23.79 6.87 -6.27
C MET A 503 -24.98 5.95 -6.56
N SER A 504 -25.55 5.32 -5.52
CA SER A 504 -26.71 4.42 -5.66
C SER A 504 -28.02 5.14 -6.00
N MET A 505 -28.09 6.46 -5.80
CA MET A 505 -29.24 7.28 -6.20
C MET A 505 -29.22 7.64 -7.69
N GLU A 506 -28.10 7.39 -8.38
CA GLU A 506 -27.96 7.65 -9.80
C GLU A 506 -28.42 6.44 -10.64
N PRO A 507 -28.91 6.66 -11.87
CA PRO A 507 -29.30 5.58 -12.78
C PRO A 507 -28.11 4.72 -13.25
N GLU A 508 -26.89 5.25 -13.18
CA GLU A 508 -25.66 4.54 -13.52
C GLU A 508 -25.30 3.49 -12.45
N ALA A 509 -24.72 2.37 -12.88
CA ALA A 509 -24.29 1.33 -11.95
C ALA A 509 -23.13 1.82 -11.05
N VAL A 510 -23.20 1.49 -9.76
CA VAL A 510 -22.13 1.79 -8.81
C VAL A 510 -20.87 0.97 -9.18
N PRO A 511 -19.67 1.57 -9.17
CA PRO A 511 -18.44 0.82 -9.35
C PRO A 511 -18.25 -0.27 -8.29
N PHE A 512 -17.78 -1.44 -8.69
CA PHE A 512 -17.61 -2.60 -7.81
C PHE A 512 -16.77 -2.28 -6.58
N ASP A 513 -15.66 -1.56 -6.72
CA ASP A 513 -14.78 -1.18 -5.61
C ASP A 513 -15.52 -0.38 -4.54
N VAL A 514 -16.36 0.58 -4.94
CA VAL A 514 -17.17 1.40 -4.03
C VAL A 514 -18.19 0.52 -3.30
N ALA A 515 -18.93 -0.29 -4.06
CA ALA A 515 -19.93 -1.20 -3.50
C ALA A 515 -19.28 -2.23 -2.56
N MET A 516 -18.13 -2.80 -2.94
CA MET A 516 -17.37 -3.75 -2.13
C MET A 516 -16.90 -3.12 -0.83
N LEU A 517 -16.37 -1.89 -0.86
CA LEU A 517 -15.86 -1.20 0.32
C LEU A 517 -17.00 -0.79 1.28
N ALA A 518 -18.12 -0.29 0.77
CA ALA A 518 -19.32 0.00 1.58
C ALA A 518 -19.98 -1.29 2.11
N ALA A 519 -19.94 -2.35 1.31
CA ALA A 519 -20.47 -3.65 1.71
C ALA A 519 -19.73 -4.25 2.90
N ARG A 520 -18.56 -3.74 3.32
CA ARG A 520 -17.75 -4.37 4.39
C ARG A 520 -18.34 -4.21 5.78
N THR A 521 -19.00 -3.09 6.04
CA THR A 521 -19.66 -2.77 7.32
C THR A 521 -21.10 -3.26 7.35
N SER A 522 -21.68 -3.62 6.19
CA SER A 522 -23.07 -4.07 6.08
C SER A 522 -23.23 -5.59 6.16
N GLY A 523 -24.46 -6.08 6.24
CA GLY A 523 -24.78 -7.52 6.21
C GLY A 523 -24.81 -8.16 4.81
N THR A 524 -24.38 -7.44 3.77
CA THR A 524 -24.48 -7.86 2.37
C THR A 524 -23.57 -9.05 2.03
N THR A 525 -24.02 -9.97 1.17
CA THR A 525 -23.34 -11.24 0.87
C THR A 525 -22.25 -11.10 -0.21
N PHE A 526 -22.56 -10.45 -1.32
CA PHE A 526 -21.61 -10.09 -2.39
C PHE A 526 -22.16 -8.87 -3.14
N PRO A 527 -21.34 -7.85 -3.43
CA PRO A 527 -21.83 -6.63 -4.07
C PRO A 527 -22.27 -6.91 -5.51
N SER A 528 -23.54 -6.59 -5.81
CA SER A 528 -24.06 -6.56 -7.19
C SER A 528 -23.73 -5.20 -7.80
N ALA A 529 -22.56 -5.07 -8.40
CA ALA A 529 -22.03 -3.81 -8.91
C ALA A 529 -21.19 -4.04 -10.17
N ALA A 530 -21.04 -3.03 -11.03
CA ALA A 530 -20.34 -3.18 -12.30
C ALA A 530 -18.81 -3.01 -12.13
N PRO A 531 -17.95 -3.78 -12.83
CA PRO A 531 -18.25 -4.85 -13.80
C PRO A 531 -18.45 -6.25 -13.16
N GLY A 532 -18.74 -6.34 -11.87
CA GLY A 532 -18.84 -7.60 -11.13
C GLY A 532 -17.51 -8.06 -10.53
N MET A 533 -16.46 -7.24 -10.65
CA MET A 533 -15.12 -7.50 -10.10
C MET A 533 -14.39 -6.18 -9.78
N PRO A 534 -13.38 -6.19 -8.90
CA PRO A 534 -12.61 -5.00 -8.58
C PRO A 534 -11.87 -4.42 -9.79
N LEU A 535 -11.96 -3.10 -9.96
CA LEU A 535 -11.26 -2.32 -10.97
C LEU A 535 -9.83 -1.97 -10.55
N MET A 536 -9.57 -1.79 -9.25
CA MET A 536 -8.23 -1.53 -8.73
C MET A 536 -7.57 -2.80 -8.19
N THR A 537 -6.25 -2.92 -8.34
CA THR A 537 -5.48 -4.05 -7.77
C THR A 537 -5.65 -4.13 -6.26
N GLN A 538 -5.79 -2.99 -5.60
CA GLN A 538 -6.08 -2.91 -4.18
C GLN A 538 -7.38 -3.62 -3.81
N GLY A 539 -8.43 -3.53 -4.62
CA GLY A 539 -9.70 -4.20 -4.35
C GLY A 539 -9.57 -5.72 -4.36
N TRP A 540 -8.74 -6.26 -5.25
CA TRP A 540 -8.41 -7.69 -5.28
C TRP A 540 -7.62 -8.15 -4.04
N MET A 541 -6.90 -7.25 -3.37
CA MET A 541 -6.26 -7.55 -2.08
C MET A 541 -7.25 -7.56 -0.93
N MET A 542 -8.41 -6.90 -1.09
CA MET A 542 -9.34 -6.54 -0.02
C MET A 542 -10.67 -7.32 -0.07
N LEU A 543 -10.76 -8.37 -0.90
CA LEU A 543 -11.98 -9.16 -1.05
C LEU A 543 -12.50 -9.72 0.28
N GLY A 544 -11.62 -10.03 1.23
CA GLY A 544 -12.02 -10.46 2.58
C GLY A 544 -13.08 -11.55 2.55
N ARG A 545 -14.25 -11.31 3.15
CA ARG A 545 -15.36 -12.30 3.22
C ARG A 545 -15.94 -12.63 1.86
N PHE A 546 -15.86 -11.69 0.92
CA PHE A 546 -16.37 -11.86 -0.42
C PHE A 546 -15.57 -12.91 -1.19
N GLN A 547 -14.34 -13.25 -0.75
CA GLN A 547 -13.54 -14.29 -1.35
C GLN A 547 -14.23 -15.67 -1.36
N GLN A 548 -15.03 -15.99 -0.33
CA GLN A 548 -15.76 -17.27 -0.26
C GLN A 548 -16.98 -17.32 -1.18
N SER A 549 -17.54 -16.15 -1.52
CA SER A 549 -18.69 -16.00 -2.41
C SER A 549 -18.29 -15.58 -3.82
N LEU A 550 -16.99 -15.47 -4.08
CA LEU A 550 -16.45 -15.03 -5.36
C LEU A 550 -16.70 -16.13 -6.41
N PRO A 551 -17.19 -15.77 -7.62
CA PRO A 551 -17.24 -16.71 -8.74
C PRO A 551 -15.89 -17.41 -8.95
N THR A 552 -15.91 -18.72 -9.20
CA THR A 552 -14.69 -19.53 -9.34
C THR A 552 -13.72 -18.98 -10.38
N VAL A 553 -14.25 -18.44 -11.48
CA VAL A 553 -13.48 -17.77 -12.53
C VAL A 553 -12.67 -16.61 -11.95
N LEU A 554 -13.29 -15.70 -11.19
CA LEU A 554 -12.59 -14.55 -10.63
C LEU A 554 -11.55 -14.96 -9.58
N ALA A 555 -11.81 -16.05 -8.83
CA ALA A 555 -10.82 -16.61 -7.90
C ALA A 555 -9.56 -17.09 -8.62
N GLN A 556 -9.69 -17.69 -9.82
CA GLN A 556 -8.55 -18.12 -10.63
C GLN A 556 -7.81 -16.95 -11.26
N VAL A 557 -8.55 -15.98 -11.81
CA VAL A 557 -7.98 -14.81 -12.50
C VAL A 557 -7.12 -13.95 -11.58
N ARG A 558 -7.46 -13.91 -10.28
CA ARG A 558 -6.72 -13.18 -9.25
C ARG A 558 -5.22 -13.53 -9.21
N GLU A 559 -4.86 -14.77 -9.54
CA GLU A 559 -3.47 -15.24 -9.60
C GLU A 559 -2.66 -14.60 -10.75
N PHE A 560 -3.34 -14.06 -11.76
CA PHE A 560 -2.74 -13.50 -12.98
C PHE A 560 -2.68 -11.97 -12.98
N LEU A 561 -2.92 -11.32 -11.83
CA LEU A 561 -2.78 -9.88 -11.67
C LEU A 561 -1.33 -9.45 -11.88
N GLU A 562 -1.14 -8.43 -12.70
CA GLU A 562 0.15 -7.78 -12.93
C GLU A 562 0.37 -6.62 -11.94
N PRO A 563 1.62 -6.25 -11.66
CA PRO A 563 1.92 -5.11 -10.79
C PRO A 563 1.47 -3.76 -11.40
N SER A 564 0.28 -3.27 -11.03
CA SER A 564 -0.32 -2.04 -11.57
C SER A 564 -1.31 -1.42 -10.59
N LEU A 565 -1.54 -0.10 -10.64
CA LEU A 565 -2.52 0.57 -9.77
C LEU A 565 -3.94 0.07 -10.06
N TRP A 566 -4.35 0.20 -11.32
CA TRP A 566 -5.57 -0.40 -11.83
C TRP A 566 -5.32 -1.85 -12.19
N ALA A 567 -6.32 -2.71 -11.98
CA ALA A 567 -6.22 -4.13 -12.27
C ALA A 567 -5.75 -4.31 -13.71
N THR A 568 -4.69 -5.08 -13.90
CA THR A 568 -4.15 -5.43 -15.21
C THR A 568 -3.82 -6.91 -15.13
N PHE A 569 -4.18 -7.68 -16.14
CA PHE A 569 -4.01 -9.12 -16.15
C PHE A 569 -3.00 -9.54 -17.22
N SER A 570 -2.23 -10.56 -16.92
CA SER A 570 -1.36 -11.21 -17.90
C SER A 570 -2.18 -11.91 -18.99
N ASN A 571 -1.50 -12.39 -20.04
CA ASN A 571 -2.14 -13.11 -21.14
C ASN A 571 -3.03 -14.28 -20.68
N ALA A 572 -2.55 -15.10 -19.75
CA ALA A 572 -3.30 -16.23 -19.21
C ALA A 572 -4.54 -15.78 -18.43
N GLY A 573 -4.44 -14.67 -17.68
CA GLY A 573 -5.60 -14.09 -17.00
C GLY A 573 -6.65 -13.56 -17.98
N MET A 574 -6.20 -12.92 -19.06
CA MET A 574 -7.09 -12.39 -20.11
C MET A 574 -7.82 -13.49 -20.89
N GLU A 575 -7.19 -14.64 -21.13
CA GLU A 575 -7.86 -15.80 -21.76
C GLU A 575 -9.07 -16.27 -20.94
N ILE A 576 -8.95 -16.31 -19.61
CA ILE A 576 -10.04 -16.70 -18.72
C ILE A 576 -11.12 -15.61 -18.67
N LEU A 577 -10.70 -14.33 -18.58
CA LEU A 577 -11.62 -13.19 -18.49
C LEU A 577 -12.44 -12.98 -19.77
N GLU A 578 -11.84 -13.15 -20.94
CA GLU A 578 -12.55 -13.02 -22.21
C GLU A 578 -13.62 -14.10 -22.36
N ALA A 579 -13.34 -15.35 -21.95
CA ALA A 579 -14.34 -16.41 -21.91
C ALA A 579 -15.50 -16.03 -20.97
N TYR A 580 -15.18 -15.58 -19.75
CA TYR A 580 -16.18 -15.18 -18.77
C TYR A 580 -17.08 -14.01 -19.24
N VAL A 581 -16.48 -12.99 -19.85
CA VAL A 581 -17.21 -11.83 -20.36
C VAL A 581 -18.03 -12.18 -21.61
N SER A 582 -17.66 -13.21 -22.37
CA SER A 582 -18.44 -13.67 -23.53
C SER A 582 -19.67 -14.51 -23.16
N GLU A 583 -19.68 -15.12 -21.97
CA GLU A 583 -20.76 -16.00 -21.49
C GLU A 583 -21.87 -15.25 -20.73
N GLY A 584 -21.58 -14.04 -20.22
CA GLY A 584 -22.51 -13.19 -19.49
C GLY A 584 -23.11 -12.09 -20.35
#